data_AF-A0A7C3TH47-F1
#
_entry.id   AF-A0A7C3TH47-F1
#
_cell.length_a   1.000
_cell.length_b   1.000
_cell.length_c   1.000
_cell.angle_alpha   90.00
_cell.angle_beta   90.00
_cell.angle_gamma   90.00
#
_symmetry.space_group_name_H-M   'P 1'
#
loop_
_entity.id
_entity.type
_entity.pdbx_description
1 polymer ?
#
loop_
_entity_poly.entity_id
_entity_poly.type
_entity_poly.pdbx_seq_one_letter_code
_entity_poly.pdbx_strand_id
1 'polypeptide(L)'
;MSKDPVMTKLDSIEHKLDVLISKFDLFIQGQVQKRAEPQPQIQQVSRIFTDRAKHVIARYPGRCKVCGEAINVGEPIVFEAGKGAAHETCV
;
A
#
# COMPACT_ATOMS: atom_id res chain seq x y z
N MET A 1 11.65 -54.44 -50.59
CA MET A 1 11.63 -53.48 -49.46
C MET A 1 10.29 -52.74 -49.51
N SER A 2 9.23 -53.38 -49.02
CA SER A 2 7.89 -52.80 -49.01
C SER A 2 7.67 -52.20 -47.64
N LYS A 3 7.65 -50.86 -47.56
CA LYS A 3 7.33 -50.13 -46.34
C LYS A 3 5.88 -50.46 -45.97
N ASP A 4 5.69 -51.14 -44.85
CA ASP A 4 4.39 -51.55 -44.34
C ASP A 4 3.45 -50.34 -44.14
N PRO A 5 2.16 -50.46 -44.48
CA PRO A 5 1.18 -49.36 -44.45
C PRO A 5 0.84 -48.86 -43.04
N VAL A 6 1.48 -49.41 -42.00
CA VAL A 6 1.26 -49.08 -40.59
C VAL A 6 2.11 -47.89 -40.16
N MET A 7 3.35 -47.74 -40.66
CA MET A 7 4.22 -46.63 -40.25
C MET A 7 3.71 -45.27 -40.73
N THR A 8 3.09 -45.18 -41.91
CA THR A 8 2.58 -43.90 -42.45
C THR A 8 1.40 -43.32 -41.67
N LYS A 9 0.67 -44.16 -40.93
CA LYS A 9 -0.42 -43.70 -40.05
C LYS A 9 0.09 -43.17 -38.71
N LEU A 10 1.19 -43.73 -38.20
CA LEU A 10 1.84 -43.24 -36.99
C LEU A 10 2.45 -41.86 -37.21
N ASP A 11 3.19 -41.66 -38.31
CA ASP A 11 3.78 -40.35 -38.66
C ASP A 11 2.70 -39.25 -38.78
N SER A 12 1.52 -39.61 -39.30
CA SER A 12 0.40 -38.67 -39.47
C SER A 12 -0.30 -38.31 -38.14
N ILE A 13 -0.23 -39.19 -37.14
CA ILE A 13 -0.77 -38.94 -35.79
C ILE A 13 0.22 -38.07 -35.00
N GLU A 14 1.52 -38.34 -35.09
CA GLU A 14 2.56 -37.55 -34.44
C GLU A 14 2.55 -36.10 -34.90
N HIS A 15 2.45 -35.86 -36.22
CA HIS A 15 2.31 -34.51 -36.76
C HIS A 15 1.05 -33.77 -36.28
N LYS A 16 -0.05 -34.49 -36.04
CA LYS A 16 -1.29 -33.88 -35.52
C LYS A 16 -1.16 -33.51 -34.05
N LEU A 17 -0.46 -34.32 -33.25
CA LEU A 17 -0.18 -33.98 -31.86
C LEU A 17 0.74 -32.75 -31.76
N ASP A 18 1.78 -32.67 -32.57
CA ASP A 18 2.75 -31.57 -32.55
C ASP A 18 2.07 -30.20 -32.85
N VAL A 19 1.20 -30.18 -33.86
CA VAL A 19 0.39 -28.99 -34.22
C VAL A 19 -0.55 -28.58 -33.09
N LEU A 20 -1.10 -29.54 -32.33
CA LEU A 20 -2.01 -29.24 -31.22
C LEU A 20 -1.24 -28.71 -29.99
N ILE A 21 -0.07 -29.26 -29.69
CA ILE A 21 0.81 -28.79 -28.61
C ILE A 21 1.24 -27.35 -28.89
N SER A 22 1.66 -27.06 -30.13
CA SER A 22 2.06 -25.72 -30.55
C SER A 22 0.93 -24.67 -30.42
N LYS A 23 -0.33 -25.06 -30.66
CA LYS A 23 -1.49 -24.16 -30.48
C LYS A 23 -1.85 -23.95 -29.02
N PHE A 24 -1.61 -24.95 -28.17
CA PHE A 24 -1.86 -24.84 -26.74
C PHE A 24 -0.85 -23.89 -26.06
N ASP A 25 0.43 -23.94 -26.47
CA ASP A 25 1.45 -23.01 -25.94
C ASP A 25 1.13 -21.54 -26.26
N LEU A 26 0.69 -21.25 -27.49
CA LEU A 26 0.23 -19.91 -27.87
C LEU A 26 -1.00 -19.45 -27.06
N PHE A 27 -1.89 -20.38 -26.70
CA PHE A 27 -3.08 -20.08 -25.90
C PHE A 27 -2.74 -19.74 -24.45
N ILE A 28 -1.81 -20.48 -23.82
CA ILE A 28 -1.37 -20.21 -22.45
C ILE A 28 -0.61 -18.88 -22.37
N GLN A 29 0.23 -18.56 -23.36
CA GLN A 29 0.98 -17.30 -23.38
C GLN A 29 0.07 -16.06 -23.49
N GLY A 30 -1.11 -16.17 -24.11
CA GLY A 30 -2.06 -15.06 -24.27
C GLY A 30 -2.87 -14.68 -23.02
N GLN A 31 -2.93 -15.54 -22.00
CA GLN A 31 -3.81 -15.37 -20.82
C GLN A 31 -3.11 -14.72 -19.60
N VAL A 32 -1.79 -14.49 -19.64
CA VAL A 32 -1.02 -14.06 -18.45
C VAL A 32 -1.03 -12.53 -18.22
N GLN A 33 -1.39 -11.72 -19.21
CA GLN A 33 -1.17 -10.26 -19.14
C GLN A 33 -2.29 -9.42 -18.50
N LYS A 34 -3.35 -10.00 -17.92
CA LYS A 34 -4.50 -9.20 -17.44
C LYS A 34 -4.82 -9.29 -15.96
N ARG A 35 -3.83 -9.47 -15.08
CA ARG A 35 -4.00 -9.26 -13.64
C ARG A 35 -2.76 -8.66 -12.98
N ALA A 36 -2.49 -7.41 -13.30
CA ALA A 36 -1.75 -6.52 -12.40
C ALA A 36 -2.61 -5.26 -12.21
N GLU A 37 -3.73 -5.44 -11.52
CA GLU A 37 -4.47 -4.30 -10.97
C GLU A 37 -3.62 -3.80 -9.78
N PRO A 38 -3.07 -2.56 -9.83
CA PRO A 38 -2.35 -2.04 -8.68
C PRO A 38 -3.35 -1.91 -7.54
N GLN A 39 -3.15 -2.68 -6.47
CA GLN A 39 -3.94 -2.57 -5.26
C GLN A 39 -3.93 -1.09 -4.83
N PRO A 40 -5.09 -0.44 -4.62
CA PRO A 40 -5.10 0.89 -4.02
C PRO A 40 -4.45 0.72 -2.66
N GLN A 41 -3.34 1.44 -2.45
CA GLN A 41 -2.64 1.45 -1.18
C GLN A 41 -3.67 1.85 -0.13
N ILE A 42 -4.08 0.89 0.69
CA ILE A 42 -4.94 1.13 1.84
C ILE A 42 -4.14 2.08 2.72
N GLN A 43 -4.44 3.37 2.63
CA GLN A 43 -3.82 4.40 3.44
C GLN A 43 -4.13 4.02 4.87
N GLN A 44 -3.11 3.52 5.58
CA GLN A 44 -3.24 3.06 6.94
C GLN A 44 -3.81 4.23 7.75
N VAL A 45 -5.10 4.17 8.05
CA VAL A 45 -5.72 5.03 9.05
C VAL A 45 -5.26 4.45 10.39
N SER A 46 -3.97 4.58 10.66
CA SER A 46 -3.46 4.51 12.00
C SER A 46 -4.23 5.60 12.73
N ARG A 47 -5.21 5.19 13.54
CA ARG A 47 -5.71 5.99 14.63
C ARG A 47 -4.51 6.20 15.56
N ILE A 48 -3.62 7.13 15.20
CA ILE A 48 -2.58 7.64 16.06
C ILE A 48 -3.32 8.53 17.06
N PHE A 49 -3.99 7.89 18.01
CA PHE A 49 -4.12 8.52 19.30
C PHE A 49 -2.71 8.62 19.87
N THR A 50 -2.48 9.76 20.52
CA THR A 50 -1.37 10.11 21.43
C THR A 50 -0.17 10.88 20.84
N ASP A 51 0.06 12.05 21.47
CA ASP A 51 1.32 12.81 21.53
C ASP A 51 1.77 13.71 20.38
N ARG A 52 0.89 14.20 19.49
CA ARG A 52 1.27 15.37 18.68
C ARG A 52 1.03 16.66 19.47
N ALA A 53 2.12 17.19 20.02
CA ALA A 53 2.22 18.57 20.45
C ALA A 53 1.75 19.48 19.29
N LYS A 54 0.79 20.37 19.55
CA LYS A 54 0.25 21.30 18.55
C LYS A 54 0.57 22.72 18.96
N HIS A 55 1.19 23.48 18.05
CA HIS A 55 1.35 24.93 18.19
C HIS A 55 -0.01 25.59 17.90
N VAL A 56 -0.58 26.26 18.89
CA VAL A 56 -1.88 26.92 18.80
C VAL A 56 -1.85 28.24 19.55
N ILE A 57 -2.77 29.14 19.21
CA ILE A 57 -3.03 30.34 20.01
C ILE A 57 -3.91 29.97 21.21
N ALA A 58 -3.51 30.40 22.40
CA ALA A 58 -4.26 30.19 23.63
C ALA A 58 -5.65 30.83 23.53
N ARG A 59 -6.70 29.99 23.58
CA ARG A 59 -8.10 30.45 23.57
C ARG A 59 -8.64 30.78 24.95
N TYR A 60 -8.02 30.20 25.96
CA TYR A 60 -8.42 30.31 27.36
C TYR A 60 -7.16 30.56 28.21
N PRO A 61 -7.28 31.32 29.30
CA PRO A 61 -6.18 31.51 30.22
C PRO A 61 -5.80 30.18 30.87
N GLY A 62 -4.52 29.96 31.13
CA GLY A 62 -4.01 28.72 31.69
C GLY A 62 -2.72 28.93 32.47
N ARG A 63 -2.06 27.82 32.84
CA ARG A 63 -0.70 27.85 33.40
C ARG A 63 0.22 27.03 32.51
N CYS A 64 1.42 27.56 32.27
CA CYS A 64 2.45 26.85 31.56
C CYS A 64 2.96 25.67 32.39
N LYS A 65 2.97 24.46 31.80
CA LYS A 65 3.45 23.24 32.48
C LYS A 65 4.95 23.28 32.83
N VAL A 66 5.73 24.14 32.17
CA VAL A 66 7.19 24.21 32.33
C VAL A 66 7.61 25.27 33.33
N CYS A 67 7.17 26.52 33.14
CA CYS A 67 7.56 27.63 34.03
C CYS A 67 6.54 27.91 35.15
N GLY A 68 5.33 27.37 35.09
CA GLY A 68 4.27 27.61 36.09
C GLY A 68 3.56 28.97 35.97
N GLU A 69 4.09 29.88 35.14
CA GLU A 69 3.50 31.20 34.88
C GLU A 69 2.16 31.11 34.14
N ALA A 70 1.37 32.18 34.25
CA ALA A 70 0.08 32.29 33.57
C ALA A 70 0.28 32.42 32.04
N ILE A 71 -0.46 31.61 31.29
CA ILE A 71 -0.65 31.74 29.85
C ILE A 71 -1.87 32.65 29.64
N ASN A 72 -1.70 33.74 28.89
CA ASN A 72 -2.77 34.65 28.53
C ASN A 72 -3.47 34.24 27.24
N VAL A 73 -4.73 34.65 27.08
CA VAL A 73 -5.47 34.46 25.83
C VAL A 73 -4.80 35.25 24.72
N GLY A 74 -4.56 34.61 23.58
CA GLY A 74 -3.87 35.20 22.44
C GLY A 74 -2.37 34.87 22.34
N GLU A 75 -1.77 34.26 23.37
CA GLU A 75 -0.36 33.88 23.33
C GLU A 75 -0.12 32.58 22.53
N PRO A 76 1.01 32.47 21.82
CA PRO A 76 1.41 31.24 21.15
C PRO A 76 1.86 30.19 22.18
N ILE A 77 1.21 29.03 22.14
CA ILE A 77 1.46 27.92 23.05
C ILE A 77 1.60 26.60 22.31
N VAL A 78 2.30 25.68 22.94
CA VAL A 78 2.34 24.27 22.54
C VAL A 78 1.43 23.48 23.46
N PHE A 79 0.38 22.90 22.89
CA PHE A 79 -0.59 22.07 23.60
C PHE A 79 -0.34 20.60 23.30
N GLU A 80 -0.10 19.82 24.36
CA GLU A 80 -0.02 18.37 24.31
C GLU A 80 -1.24 17.76 24.99
N ALA A 81 -2.03 17.00 24.22
CA ALA A 81 -3.21 16.32 24.73
C ALA A 81 -2.84 15.40 25.91
N GLY A 82 -3.45 15.63 27.08
CA GLY A 82 -3.18 14.88 28.31
C GLY A 82 -2.04 15.42 29.17
N LYS A 83 -1.18 16.30 28.66
CA LYS A 83 -0.06 16.91 29.41
C LYS A 83 -0.21 18.41 29.66
N GLY A 84 -1.10 19.08 28.92
CA GLY A 84 -1.38 20.50 29.10
C GLY A 84 -0.64 21.41 28.11
N ALA A 85 -0.62 22.71 28.42
CA ALA A 85 -0.04 23.76 27.58
C ALA A 85 1.30 24.26 28.12
N ALA A 86 2.22 24.62 27.22
CA ALA A 86 3.44 25.37 27.51
C ALA A 86 3.52 26.61 26.62
N HIS A 87 4.19 27.67 27.05
CA HIS A 87 4.58 28.74 26.12
C HIS A 87 5.47 28.16 25.02
N GLU A 88 5.38 28.70 23.82
CA GLU A 88 6.27 28.30 22.71
C GLU A 88 7.76 28.49 23.04
N THR A 89 8.11 29.43 23.92
CA THR A 89 9.47 29.66 24.41
C THR A 89 9.92 28.71 25.51
N CYS A 90 9.00 27.96 26.12
CA CYS A 90 9.29 27.09 27.26
C CYS A 90 9.41 25.60 26.88
N VAL A 91 9.19 25.23 25.62
CA VAL A 91 9.22 23.84 25.14
C VAL A 91 10.61 23.42 24.71
#